data_AF-A0AAE9F5Z1-F1
#
_entry.id   AF-A0AAE9F5Z1-F1
#
_cell.length_a   1.000
_cell.length_b   1.000
_cell.length_c   1.000
_cell.angle_alpha   90.00
_cell.angle_beta   90.00
_cell.angle_gamma   90.00
#
_symmetry.space_group_name_H-M   'P 1'
#
loop_
_entity.id
_entity.type
_entity.pdbx_description
1 polymer ?
#
loop_
_entity_poly.entity_id
_entity_poly.type
_entity_poly.pdbx_seq_one_letter_code
_entity_poly.pdbx_strand_id
1 'polypeptide(L)'
;MRCEYPIDESDTEFRGVTYPDGTKPWALSFRCQKNESCCGLECCSESRSSIFIVGAIILFFVGLYWVIIKYRKYGKHKREAVANDTSEPLRNPKV
;
A
#
# COMPACT_ATOMS: atom_id res chain seq x y z
N MET A 1 20.45 15.05 -0.66
CA MET A 1 21.46 14.06 -1.11
C MET A 1 22.01 14.49 -2.47
N ARG A 2 23.25 14.16 -2.84
CA ARG A 2 23.77 14.37 -4.20
C ARG A 2 23.48 13.11 -5.00
N CYS A 3 22.78 13.25 -6.13
CA CYS A 3 22.48 12.18 -7.07
C CYS A 3 23.42 12.31 -8.27
N GLU A 4 23.91 11.18 -8.75
CA GLU A 4 24.79 11.11 -9.91
C GLU A 4 24.19 10.12 -10.91
N TYR A 5 23.91 10.60 -12.11
CA TYR A 5 23.36 9.81 -13.20
C TYR A 5 24.45 9.63 -14.26
N PRO A 6 24.95 8.41 -14.48
CA PRO A 6 25.95 8.14 -15.51
C PRO A 6 25.30 8.33 -16.89
N ILE A 7 25.95 9.09 -17.76
CA ILE A 7 25.50 9.29 -19.14
C ILE A 7 26.23 8.26 -20.01
N ASP A 8 25.49 7.35 -20.61
CA ASP A 8 26.06 6.32 -21.49
C ASP A 8 25.66 6.51 -22.97
N GLU A 9 26.14 5.63 -23.86
CA GLU A 9 25.81 5.72 -25.29
C GLU A 9 24.35 5.32 -25.61
N SER A 10 23.67 4.70 -24.65
CA SER A 10 22.27 4.28 -24.75
C SER A 10 21.30 5.42 -24.41
N ASP A 11 21.75 6.41 -23.63
CA ASP A 11 21.03 7.63 -23.32
C ASP A 11 20.85 8.52 -24.56
N THR A 12 19.74 8.29 -25.27
CA THR A 12 19.37 9.06 -26.46
C THR A 12 19.18 10.56 -26.19
N GLU A 13 18.81 10.95 -24.97
CA GLU A 13 18.55 12.33 -24.56
C GLU A 13 19.82 13.18 -24.46
N PHE A 14 20.92 12.60 -23.95
CA PHE A 14 22.18 13.31 -23.75
C PHE A 14 23.17 13.17 -24.91
N ARG A 15 22.83 12.42 -25.98
CA ARG A 15 23.69 12.24 -27.16
C ARG A 15 24.12 13.53 -27.84
N GLY A 16 23.30 14.58 -27.77
CA GLY A 16 23.56 15.89 -28.37
C GLY A 16 24.27 16.88 -27.45
N VAL A 17 24.52 16.52 -26.19
CA VAL A 17 25.15 17.41 -25.21
C VAL A 17 26.65 17.24 -25.26
N THR A 18 27.34 18.32 -25.59
CA THR A 18 28.80 18.40 -25.57
C THR A 18 29.22 19.65 -24.82
N TYR A 19 30.33 19.57 -24.10
CA TYR A 19 30.96 20.75 -23.54
C TYR A 19 31.45 21.68 -24.67
N PRO A 20 31.72 22.97 -24.39
CA PRO A 20 32.31 23.88 -25.36
C PRO A 20 33.60 23.36 -25.99
N ASP A 21 34.31 22.48 -25.26
CA ASP A 21 35.54 21.83 -25.69
C ASP A 21 35.30 20.58 -26.57
N GLY A 22 34.05 20.28 -26.93
CA GLY A 22 33.65 19.14 -27.77
C GLY A 22 33.64 17.79 -27.06
N THR A 23 34.00 17.73 -25.78
CA THR A 23 33.96 16.50 -24.97
C THR A 23 32.54 16.18 -24.51
N LYS A 24 32.22 14.89 -24.41
CA LYS A 24 30.92 14.44 -23.89
C LYS A 24 30.92 14.41 -22.35
N PRO A 25 29.84 14.84 -21.70
CA PRO A 25 29.68 14.67 -20.27
C PRO A 25 29.54 13.20 -19.90
N TRP A 26 30.23 12.77 -18.84
CA TRP A 26 30.26 11.38 -18.37
C TRP A 26 29.19 11.09 -17.29
N ALA A 27 28.77 12.10 -16.55
CA ALA A 27 27.68 11.99 -15.59
C ALA A 27 27.02 13.35 -15.33
N LEU A 28 25.73 13.32 -15.01
CA LEU A 28 24.95 14.44 -14.52
C LEU A 28 24.87 14.37 -12.99
N SER A 29 25.19 15.47 -12.31
CA SER A 29 25.05 15.52 -10.85
C SER A 29 24.03 16.58 -10.44
N PHE A 30 23.03 16.16 -9.67
CA PHE A 30 21.95 17.01 -9.18
C PHE A 30 21.70 16.77 -7.69
N ARG A 31 20.88 17.61 -7.06
CA ARG A 31 20.64 17.56 -5.62
C ARG A 31 19.14 17.43 -5.33
N CYS A 32 18.78 16.37 -4.62
CA CYS A 32 17.44 16.19 -4.07
C CYS A 32 17.33 16.73 -2.65
N GLN A 33 16.09 16.99 -2.20
CA GLN A 33 15.80 17.44 -0.84
C GLN A 33 16.26 16.40 0.18
N LYS A 34 16.42 16.77 1.46
CA LYS A 34 16.97 15.88 2.51
C LYS A 34 16.18 14.58 2.72
N ASN A 35 14.89 14.53 2.34
CA ASN A 35 14.00 13.38 2.53
C ASN A 35 13.65 12.67 1.21
N GLU A 36 14.44 12.89 0.18
CA GLU A 36 14.23 12.31 -1.15
C GLU A 36 15.42 11.46 -1.56
N SER A 37 15.11 10.36 -2.24
CA SER A 37 16.03 9.37 -2.79
C SER A 37 16.21 9.60 -4.30
N CYS A 38 17.35 9.16 -4.84
CA CYS A 38 17.66 9.28 -6.26
C CYS A 38 16.92 8.19 -7.06
N CYS A 39 16.09 8.59 -8.03
CA CYS A 39 15.37 7.72 -8.96
C CYS A 39 15.77 8.04 -10.40
N GLY A 40 16.98 7.66 -10.81
CA GLY A 40 17.51 8.00 -12.12
C GLY A 40 17.79 9.50 -12.23
N LEU A 41 17.01 10.21 -13.05
CA LEU A 41 17.09 11.66 -13.27
C LEU A 41 16.14 12.46 -12.37
N GLU A 42 15.29 11.79 -11.57
CA GLU A 42 14.28 12.42 -10.73
C GLU A 42 14.54 12.17 -9.23
N CYS A 43 13.99 13.06 -8.40
CA CYS A 43 13.95 12.90 -6.95
C CYS A 43 12.66 12.18 -6.56
N CYS A 44 12.78 10.98 -6.00
CA CYS A 44 11.64 10.26 -5.43
C CYS A 44 11.55 10.52 -3.94
N SER A 45 10.36 10.88 -3.47
CA SER A 45 10.06 10.72 -2.06
C SER A 45 9.62 9.28 -1.79
N GLU A 46 10.27 8.62 -0.82
CA GLU A 46 9.85 7.35 -0.21
C GLU A 46 8.40 7.42 0.35
N SER A 47 7.76 8.59 0.31
CA SER A 47 6.38 8.79 0.73
C SER A 47 5.33 8.17 -0.18
N ARG A 48 5.61 7.91 -1.47
CA ARG A 48 4.60 7.29 -2.35
C ARG A 48 4.33 5.83 -1.98
N SER A 49 5.36 5.07 -1.64
CA SER A 49 5.22 3.67 -1.20
C SER A 49 4.51 3.57 0.16
N SER A 50 4.73 4.53 1.07
CA SER A 50 4.13 4.49 2.40
C SER A 50 2.62 4.77 2.40
N ILE A 51 2.11 5.59 1.48
CA ILE A 51 0.66 5.88 1.38
C ILE A 51 -0.14 4.61 1.04
N PHE A 52 0.34 3.81 0.09
CA PHE A 52 -0.33 2.55 -0.28
C PHE A 52 -0.35 1.54 0.87
N ILE A 53 0.75 1.43 1.61
CA ILE A 53 0.87 0.53 2.76
C ILE A 53 -0.12 0.95 3.86
N VAL A 54 -0.15 2.24 4.21
CA VAL A 54 -1.10 2.75 5.22
C VAL A 54 -2.55 2.56 4.78
N GLY A 55 -2.86 2.83 3.50
CA GLY A 55 -4.19 2.61 2.94
C GLY A 55 -4.63 1.14 3.01
N ALA A 56 -3.74 0.20 2.67
CA ALA A 56 -4.01 -1.23 2.73
C ALA A 56 -4.29 -1.70 4.16
N ILE A 57 -3.53 -1.21 5.15
CA ILE A 57 -3.72 -1.53 6.56
C ILE A 57 -5.11 -1.06 7.03
N ILE A 58 -5.51 0.17 6.68
CA ILE A 58 -6.82 0.71 7.07
C ILE A 58 -7.95 -0.13 6.45
N LEU A 59 -7.87 -0.46 5.16
CA LEU A 59 -8.87 -1.28 4.49
C LEU A 59 -8.97 -2.68 5.10
N PHE A 60 -7.85 -3.27 5.50
CA PHE A 60 -7.82 -4.55 6.19
C PHE A 60 -8.57 -4.49 7.53
N PHE A 61 -8.31 -3.48 8.36
CA PHE A 61 -9.00 -3.31 9.63
C PHE A 61 -10.50 -3.03 9.47
N VAL A 62 -10.90 -2.24 8.47
CA VAL A 62 -12.31 -2.00 8.15
C VAL A 62 -13.00 -3.29 7.73
N GLY A 63 -12.36 -4.10 6.88
CA GLY A 63 -12.85 -5.42 6.48
C GLY A 63 -13.02 -6.36 7.67
N LEU A 64 -12.00 -6.49 8.52
CA LEU A 64 -12.07 -7.29 9.74
C LEU A 64 -13.18 -6.81 10.68
N TYR A 65 -13.33 -5.49 10.86
CA TYR A 65 -14.37 -4.92 11.69
C TYR A 65 -15.78 -5.29 11.20
N TRP A 66 -16.04 -5.19 9.90
CA TRP A 66 -17.29 -5.62 9.27
C TRP A 66 -17.54 -7.12 9.45
N VAL A 67 -16.51 -7.93 9.27
CA VAL A 67 -16.56 -9.38 9.45
C VAL A 67 -16.91 -9.72 10.90
N ILE A 68 -16.28 -9.08 11.88
CA ILE A 68 -16.57 -9.26 13.32
C ILE A 68 -18.02 -8.88 13.64
N ILE A 69 -18.53 -7.76 13.11
CA ILE A 69 -19.93 -7.36 13.31
C ILE A 69 -20.88 -8.43 12.76
N LYS A 70 -20.61 -8.92 11.55
CA LYS A 70 -21.40 -10.00 10.95
C LYS A 70 -21.34 -11.27 11.80
N TYR A 71 -20.16 -11.71 12.23
CA TYR A 71 -20.01 -12.89 13.10
C TYR A 71 -20.76 -12.75 14.42
N ARG A 72 -20.71 -11.58 15.07
CA ARG A 72 -21.47 -11.32 16.30
C ARG A 72 -22.98 -11.40 16.05
N LYS A 73 -23.46 -10.87 14.92
CA LYS A 73 -24.88 -10.94 14.53
C LYS A 73 -25.31 -12.38 14.22
N TYR A 74 -24.51 -13.14 13.46
CA TYR A 74 -24.75 -14.55 13.17
C TYR A 74 -24.80 -15.41 14.44
N GLY A 75 -23.86 -15.17 15.38
CA GLY A 75 -23.83 -15.86 16.66
C GLY A 75 -25.07 -15.61 17.51
N LYS A 76 -25.62 -14.39 17.50
CA LYS A 76 -26.86 -14.07 18.22
C LYS A 76 -28.06 -14.84 17.68
N HIS A 77 -28.26 -14.85 16.36
CA HIS A 77 -29.36 -15.58 15.73
C HIS A 77 -29.29 -17.09 15.96
N LYS A 78 -28.08 -17.68 15.94
CA LYS A 78 -27.91 -19.11 16.23
C LYS A 78 -28.27 -19.47 17.68
N ARG A 79 -27.92 -18.60 18.65
CA ARG A 79 -28.27 -18.82 20.07
C ARG A 79 -29.78 -18.76 20.30
N GLU A 80 -30.48 -17.84 19.63
CA GLU A 80 -31.94 -17.72 19.71
C GLU A 80 -32.64 -18.95 19.08
N ALA A 81 -32.12 -19.47 17.96
CA ALA A 81 -32.64 -20.68 17.33
C ALA A 81 -32.48 -21.93 18.22
N VAL A 82 -31.32 -22.10 18.86
CA VAL A 82 -31.07 -23.23 19.78
C VAL A 82 -31.91 -23.12 21.06
N ALA A 83 -32.11 -21.89 21.58
CA ALA A 83 -32.96 -21.65 22.74
C ALA A 83 -34.44 -21.93 22.45
N ASN A 84 -34.92 -21.62 21.24
CA ASN A 84 -36.30 -21.90 20.84
C ASN A 84 -36.56 -23.41 20.70
N ASP A 85 -35.65 -24.14 20.03
CA ASP A 85 -35.71 -25.59 19.85
C ASP A 85 -35.69 -26.35 21.19
N THR A 86 -34.85 -25.92 22.14
CA THR A 86 -34.78 -26.53 23.48
C THR A 86 -36.04 -26.26 24.33
N SER A 87 -36.78 -25.18 24.04
CA SER A 87 -38.03 -24.83 24.75
C SER A 87 -39.28 -25.55 24.22
N GLU A 88 -39.19 -26.14 23.03
CA GLU A 88 -40.30 -26.86 22.37
C GLU A 88 -40.73 -28.15 23.10
N PRO A 89 -39.84 -29.04 23.58
CA PRO A 89 -40.23 -30.24 24.33
C PRO A 89 -40.80 -29.95 25.74
N LEU A 90 -40.53 -28.77 26.33
CA LEU A 90 -41.09 -28.34 27.61
C LEU A 90 -42.49 -27.72 27.48
N ARG A 91 -42.89 -27.29 26.28
CA ARG A 91 -44.19 -26.67 26.01
C ARG A 91 -45.29 -27.70 25.69
N ASN A 92 -44.91 -28.90 25.25
CA ASN A 92 -45.82 -30.02 25.01
C ASN A 92 -45.49 -31.19 25.95
N PRO A 93 -45.86 -31.12 27.24
CA PRO A 93 -45.86 -32.32 28.07
C PRO A 93 -46.83 -33.33 27.45
N LYS A 94 -46.31 -34.51 27.09
CA LYS A 94 -47.12 -35.65 26.63
C LYS A 94 -48.08 -36.02 27.76
N VAL A 95 -49.37 -35.79 27.54
CA VAL A 95 -50.49 -36.32 28.35
C VAL A 95 -50.68 -37.79 28.01
#